data_AF-A0AAD5S174-F1
#
_entry.id   AF-A0AAD5S174-F1
#
_cell.length_a   1.000
_cell.length_b   1.000
_cell.length_c   1.000
_cell.angle_alpha   90.00
_cell.angle_beta   90.00
_cell.angle_gamma   90.00
#
_symmetry.space_group_name_H-M   'P 1'
#
loop_
_entity.id
_entity.type
_entity.pdbx_description
1 polymer ?
#
loop_
_entity_poly.entity_id
_entity_poly.type
_entity_poly.pdbx_seq_one_letter_code
_entity_poly.pdbx_strand_id
1 'polypeptide(L)'
;MATRKLFQTASTTCRTLCKAPALRHSRSPFPRSLTSSAIHINRRTFASTLPTHASHADNLSTTDPLIQKAQEWFDKGTEKWNEEDYQGALDAYEKSIWSRPTADAHYNVANCYLALGNYEKAIKSWQESLALSPSRSDAHINIANVTALKLRDLPTAITHYEAALSIDPTDGEARYNFGVVLDSMGRLEEAIEQYEKAVQSGVEVAEKNLRNAKAKLKEREVGGGKA
;
A
#
# COMPACT_ATOMS: atom_id res chain seq x y z
N MET A 1 45.23 -1.42 -62.81
CA MET A 1 45.57 -2.68 -62.10
C MET A 1 44.30 -3.14 -61.39
N ALA A 2 43.49 -4.01 -61.99
CA ALA A 2 43.62 -5.48 -61.95
C ALA A 2 43.67 -5.99 -60.49
N THR A 3 42.80 -6.85 -59.96
CA THR A 3 41.83 -7.80 -60.54
C THR A 3 41.05 -8.46 -59.38
N ARG A 4 39.75 -8.73 -59.59
CA ARG A 4 38.95 -9.96 -59.30
C ARG A 4 39.08 -10.61 -57.88
N LYS A 5 37.99 -11.03 -57.22
CA LYS A 5 36.98 -11.99 -57.70
C LYS A 5 35.66 -11.89 -56.93
N LEU A 6 34.58 -11.91 -57.71
CA LEU A 6 33.22 -12.34 -57.37
C LEU A 6 33.13 -13.87 -57.20
N PHE A 7 32.21 -14.31 -56.35
CA PHE A 7 31.36 -15.51 -56.43
C PHE A 7 30.18 -15.21 -55.46
N GLN A 8 28.91 -14.94 -55.82
CA GLN A 8 27.91 -15.71 -56.61
C GLN A 8 27.87 -17.18 -56.12
N THR A 9 26.77 -17.79 -55.67
CA THR A 9 25.33 -17.67 -55.99
C THR A 9 24.50 -18.49 -54.98
N ALA A 10 23.23 -18.08 -54.77
CA ALA A 10 21.96 -18.85 -54.70
C ALA A 10 21.88 -20.15 -53.82
N SER A 11 20.76 -20.65 -53.31
CA SER A 11 19.34 -20.55 -53.59
C SER A 11 18.59 -21.38 -52.51
N THR A 12 17.28 -21.12 -52.40
CA THR A 12 16.20 -22.10 -52.06
C THR A 12 15.97 -22.56 -50.61
N THR A 13 14.85 -22.05 -50.07
CA THR A 13 13.76 -22.79 -49.40
C THR A 13 14.06 -23.73 -48.23
N CYS A 14 13.47 -23.43 -47.06
CA CYS A 14 12.43 -24.33 -46.53
C CYS A 14 11.55 -23.62 -45.48
N ARG A 15 10.25 -23.53 -45.76
CA ARG A 15 9.19 -23.35 -44.76
C ARG A 15 9.01 -24.67 -44.02
N THR A 16 9.25 -24.68 -42.72
CA THR A 16 8.71 -25.67 -41.77
C THR A 16 8.45 -24.91 -40.48
N LEU A 17 7.22 -24.45 -40.19
CA LEU A 17 6.19 -25.24 -39.50
C LEU A 17 6.76 -26.09 -38.36
N CYS A 18 7.17 -25.44 -37.27
CA CYS A 18 7.18 -26.08 -35.95
C CYS A 18 6.04 -25.49 -35.12
N LYS A 19 4.90 -26.17 -35.17
CA LYS A 19 3.88 -26.12 -34.13
C LYS A 19 4.51 -26.67 -32.85
N ALA A 20 4.76 -25.82 -31.87
CA ALA A 20 5.03 -26.28 -30.50
C ALA A 20 3.68 -26.58 -29.80
N PRO A 21 3.60 -27.66 -29.02
CA PRO A 21 2.33 -28.22 -28.56
C PRO A 21 1.71 -27.37 -27.44
N ALA A 22 0.38 -27.27 -27.48
CA ALA A 22 -0.44 -26.73 -26.41
C ALA A 22 -0.26 -27.58 -25.15
N LEU A 23 0.55 -27.10 -24.21
CA LEU A 23 0.52 -27.59 -22.84
C LEU A 23 -0.76 -27.07 -22.19
N ARG A 24 -1.74 -27.97 -22.09
CA ARG A 24 -2.85 -27.87 -21.13
C ARG A 24 -2.24 -27.74 -19.73
N HIS A 25 -2.11 -26.53 -19.23
CA HIS A 25 -2.01 -26.33 -17.79
C HIS A 25 -3.39 -26.58 -17.19
N SER A 26 -3.55 -27.81 -16.71
CA SER A 26 -4.05 -28.14 -15.37
C SER A 26 -4.72 -26.96 -14.66
N ARG A 27 -6.03 -27.06 -14.44
CA ARG A 27 -6.81 -26.17 -13.58
C ARG A 27 -6.21 -26.22 -12.17
N SER A 28 -5.54 -25.16 -11.75
CA SER A 28 -5.16 -24.97 -10.35
C SER A 28 -6.42 -24.74 -9.50
N PRO A 29 -6.57 -25.39 -8.33
CA PRO A 29 -7.72 -25.20 -7.46
C PRO A 29 -7.39 -24.11 -6.44
N PHE A 30 -7.32 -22.84 -6.84
CA PHE A 30 -7.13 -21.75 -5.88
C PHE A 30 -8.04 -20.56 -6.22
N PRO A 31 -8.74 -19.99 -5.22
CA PRO A 31 -9.77 -19.00 -5.43
C PRO A 31 -9.21 -17.70 -6.02
N ARG A 32 -10.04 -17.04 -6.84
CA ARG A 32 -9.71 -15.88 -7.66
C ARG A 32 -9.20 -14.72 -6.81
N SER A 33 -7.91 -14.42 -6.98
CA SER A 33 -7.22 -13.13 -6.91
C SER A 33 -7.84 -12.04 -6.02
N LEU A 34 -7.08 -11.61 -5.01
CA LEU A 34 -7.07 -10.25 -4.46
C LEU A 34 -6.99 -9.25 -5.62
N THR A 35 -8.13 -8.84 -6.18
CA THR A 35 -8.17 -7.75 -7.15
C THR A 35 -7.90 -6.46 -6.38
N SER A 36 -7.13 -5.55 -6.96
CA SER A 36 -6.85 -4.20 -6.43
C SER A 36 -8.11 -3.42 -6.01
N SER A 37 -9.30 -3.86 -6.43
CA SER A 37 -10.60 -3.29 -6.07
C SER A 37 -11.14 -3.68 -4.69
N ALA A 38 -10.53 -4.66 -3.99
CA ALA A 38 -11.04 -5.17 -2.71
C ALA A 38 -10.41 -4.50 -1.48
N ILE A 39 -9.25 -3.88 -1.61
CA ILE A 39 -8.60 -3.14 -0.53
C ILE A 39 -8.68 -1.67 -0.90
N HIS A 40 -9.38 -0.88 -0.09
CA HIS A 40 -9.46 0.56 -0.26
C HIS A 40 -8.13 1.16 0.17
N ILE A 41 -7.22 1.38 -0.80
CA ILE A 41 -6.07 2.24 -0.58
C ILE A 41 -6.62 3.65 -0.43
N ASN A 42 -6.54 4.18 0.78
CA ASN A 42 -7.00 5.51 1.10
C ASN A 42 -6.20 6.54 0.25
N ARG A 43 -6.81 7.07 -0.82
CA ARG A 43 -6.33 8.28 -1.51
C ARG A 43 -6.69 9.56 -0.75
N ARG A 44 -7.41 9.46 0.38
CA ARG A 44 -7.76 10.57 1.29
C ARG A 44 -6.92 10.52 2.57
N THR A 45 -5.64 10.84 2.48
CA THR A 45 -4.88 11.41 3.61
C THR A 45 -3.99 12.55 3.12
N PHE A 46 -4.59 13.47 2.37
CA PHE A 46 -4.25 14.89 2.52
C PHE A 46 -5.46 15.60 3.14
N ALA A 47 -6.00 15.01 4.22
CA ALA A 47 -6.83 15.79 5.12
C ALA A 47 -5.85 16.74 5.82
N SER A 48 -5.78 17.96 5.28
CA SER A 48 -5.20 19.12 5.92
C SER A 48 -5.79 19.26 7.31
N THR A 49 -5.19 18.58 8.30
CA THR A 49 -5.26 19.04 9.68
C THR A 49 -4.34 20.24 9.76
N LEU A 50 -4.79 21.36 9.20
CA LEU A 50 -4.32 22.67 9.65
C LEU A 50 -4.56 22.67 11.16
N PRO A 51 -3.54 22.89 11.99
CA PRO A 51 -3.76 23.14 13.39
C PRO A 51 -4.63 24.40 13.47
N THR A 52 -5.86 24.27 13.97
CA THR A 52 -6.57 25.44 14.49
C THR A 52 -5.69 26.01 15.59
N HIS A 53 -5.02 27.12 15.31
CA HIS A 53 -4.28 27.90 16.31
C HIS A 53 -5.28 28.44 17.34
N ALA A 54 -5.66 27.58 18.30
CA ALA A 54 -6.27 27.97 19.55
C ALA A 54 -5.15 28.44 20.49
N SER A 55 -5.37 29.62 21.03
CA SER A 55 -4.48 30.45 21.83
C SER A 55 -3.90 29.77 23.08
N HIS A 56 -2.58 29.97 23.23
CA HIS A 56 -1.82 30.09 24.50
C HIS A 56 -1.49 28.81 25.27
N ALA A 57 -0.36 28.18 24.93
CA ALA A 57 0.75 27.85 25.83
C ALA A 57 1.90 27.26 24.98
N ASP A 58 3.15 27.59 25.35
CA ASP A 58 4.42 27.17 24.73
C ASP A 58 4.85 27.91 23.46
N ASN A 59 5.20 29.19 23.64
CA ASN A 59 6.08 29.91 22.72
C ASN A 59 7.55 29.50 22.93
N LEU A 60 7.83 28.20 22.89
CA LEU A 60 9.18 27.64 22.89
C LEU A 60 9.49 27.13 21.48
N SER A 61 10.35 27.86 20.76
CA SER A 61 11.09 27.41 19.57
C SER A 61 10.45 27.58 18.17
N THR A 62 9.92 28.76 17.85
CA THR A 62 9.76 29.22 16.45
C THR A 62 10.96 30.05 15.96
N THR A 63 12.01 30.18 16.77
CA THR A 63 13.21 31.00 16.47
C THR A 63 14.44 30.20 16.05
N ASP A 64 14.42 28.86 16.11
CA ASP A 64 15.52 28.05 15.60
C ASP A 64 15.52 28.07 14.05
N PRO A 65 16.58 28.58 13.41
CA PRO A 65 16.66 28.64 11.95
C PRO A 65 16.47 27.28 11.27
N LEU A 66 16.86 26.17 11.92
CA LEU A 66 16.69 24.83 11.36
C LEU A 66 15.24 24.36 11.39
N ILE A 67 14.50 24.68 12.45
CA ILE A 67 13.06 24.38 12.54
C ILE A 67 12.31 25.17 11.48
N GLN A 68 12.61 26.47 11.35
CA GLN A 68 12.01 27.32 10.33
C GLN A 68 12.32 26.78 8.92
N LYS A 69 13.60 26.47 8.65
CA LYS A 69 14.01 25.96 7.34
C LYS A 69 13.36 24.63 6.99
N ALA A 70 13.23 23.73 7.97
CA ALA A 70 12.52 22.47 7.78
C ALA A 70 11.05 22.71 7.41
N GLN A 71 10.36 23.60 8.13
CA GLN A 71 8.96 23.93 7.86
C GLN A 71 8.77 24.53 6.46
N GLU A 72 9.63 25.47 6.05
CA GLU A 72 9.59 26.05 4.69
C GLU A 72 9.69 24.98 3.59
N TRP A 73 10.60 24.02 3.75
CA TRP A 73 10.74 22.92 2.81
C TRP A 73 9.56 21.95 2.85
N PHE A 74 9.00 21.71 4.03
CA PHE A 74 7.81 20.88 4.21
C PHE A 74 6.59 21.50 3.52
N ASP A 75 6.38 22.80 3.68
CA ASP A 75 5.28 23.54 3.05
C ASP A 75 5.43 23.52 1.53
N LYS A 76 6.65 23.71 1.02
CA LYS A 76 6.95 23.59 -0.41
C LYS A 76 6.71 22.17 -0.95
N GLY A 77 7.07 21.13 -0.17
CA GLY A 77 6.76 19.75 -0.56
C GLY A 77 5.27 19.51 -0.66
N THR A 78 4.50 20.11 0.24
CA THR A 78 3.03 20.05 0.25
C THR A 78 2.41 20.77 -0.94
N GLU A 79 2.94 21.93 -1.32
CA GLU A 79 2.54 22.63 -2.55
C GLU A 79 2.77 21.73 -3.78
N LYS A 80 3.98 21.16 -3.92
CA LYS A 80 4.31 20.26 -5.03
C LYS A 80 3.46 18.99 -5.07
N TRP A 81 3.12 18.44 -3.92
CA TRP A 81 2.20 17.31 -3.84
C TRP A 81 0.82 17.67 -4.41
N ASN A 82 0.29 18.84 -4.07
CA ASN A 82 -1.00 19.32 -4.56
C ASN A 82 -1.00 19.63 -6.07
N GLU A 83 0.18 19.95 -6.63
CA GLU A 83 0.39 20.06 -8.07
C GLU A 83 0.55 18.69 -8.78
N GLU A 84 0.46 17.59 -8.03
CA GLU A 84 0.75 16.21 -8.49
C GLU A 84 2.21 16.02 -8.97
N ASP A 85 3.11 16.95 -8.64
CA ASP A 85 4.56 16.84 -8.86
C ASP A 85 5.19 16.03 -7.71
N TYR A 86 5.00 14.72 -7.75
CA TYR A 86 5.49 13.82 -6.70
C TYR A 86 7.01 13.77 -6.57
N GLN A 87 7.75 14.01 -7.66
CA GLN A 87 9.20 14.08 -7.60
C GLN A 87 9.68 15.39 -6.97
N GLY A 88 9.08 16.53 -7.35
CA GLY A 88 9.36 17.81 -6.72
C GLY A 88 8.97 17.84 -5.24
N ALA A 89 7.87 17.16 -4.87
CA ALA A 89 7.44 16.98 -3.49
C ALA A 89 8.46 16.17 -2.69
N LEU A 90 8.92 15.03 -3.24
CA LEU A 90 9.95 14.19 -2.64
C LEU A 90 11.23 14.99 -2.35
N ASP A 91 11.74 15.71 -3.35
CA ASP A 91 12.96 16.51 -3.22
C ASP A 91 12.83 17.60 -2.14
N ALA A 92 11.65 18.19 -1.98
CA ALA A 92 11.40 19.20 -0.97
C ALA A 92 11.27 18.59 0.43
N TYR A 93 10.56 17.48 0.60
CA TYR A 93 10.47 16.80 1.89
C TYR A 93 11.81 16.22 2.35
N GLU A 94 12.65 15.70 1.45
CA GLU A 94 14.01 15.26 1.80
C GLU A 94 14.87 16.43 2.32
N LYS A 95 14.71 17.63 1.75
CA LYS A 95 15.37 18.85 2.27
C LYS A 95 14.82 19.25 3.64
N SER A 96 13.51 19.08 3.87
CA SER A 96 12.92 19.27 5.21
C SER A 96 13.58 18.34 6.23
N ILE A 97 13.69 17.04 5.91
CA ILE A 97 14.33 16.03 6.77
C ILE A 97 15.79 16.40 7.05
N TRP A 98 16.52 16.86 6.03
CA TRP A 98 17.91 17.28 6.18
C TRP A 98 18.06 18.46 7.15
N SER A 99 17.14 19.44 7.11
CA SER A 99 17.13 20.56 8.07
C SER A 99 16.73 20.11 9.47
N ARG A 100 15.65 19.32 9.58
CA ARG A 100 15.21 18.70 10.83
C ARG A 100 14.33 17.48 10.53
N PRO A 101 14.71 16.28 10.98
CA PRO A 101 13.88 15.09 10.79
C PRO A 101 12.62 15.20 11.66
N THR A 102 11.46 14.96 11.05
CA THR A 102 10.17 14.89 11.72
C THR A 102 9.40 13.67 11.23
N ALA A 103 8.53 13.13 12.07
CA ALA A 103 7.67 12.01 11.68
C ALA A 103 6.85 12.35 10.43
N ASP A 104 6.26 13.55 10.36
CA ASP A 104 5.46 13.99 9.21
C ASP A 104 6.25 14.08 7.91
N ALA A 105 7.50 14.55 7.96
CA ALA A 105 8.32 14.65 6.76
C ALA A 105 8.66 13.25 6.22
N HIS A 106 9.05 12.30 7.08
CA HIS A 106 9.28 10.91 6.68
C HIS A 106 8.00 10.24 6.15
N TYR A 107 6.85 10.49 6.78
CA TYR A 107 5.55 9.98 6.33
C TYR A 107 5.20 10.50 4.93
N ASN A 108 5.43 11.78 4.64
CA ASN A 108 5.16 12.37 3.33
C ASN A 108 6.17 11.95 2.25
N VAL A 109 7.45 11.75 2.60
CA VAL A 109 8.42 11.10 1.70
C VAL A 109 7.94 9.71 1.31
N ALA A 110 7.43 8.93 2.27
CA ALA A 110 6.90 7.60 1.99
C ALA A 110 5.71 7.65 1.02
N ASN A 111 4.79 8.61 1.20
CA ASN A 111 3.66 8.82 0.29
C ASN A 111 4.12 9.21 -1.12
N CYS A 112 5.19 10.03 -1.25
CA CYS A 112 5.80 10.34 -2.54
C CYS A 112 6.37 9.09 -3.20
N TYR A 113 7.11 8.27 -2.46
CA TYR A 113 7.62 7.00 -2.97
C TYR A 113 6.49 6.05 -3.40
N LEU A 114 5.39 6.00 -2.64
CA LEU A 114 4.20 5.22 -3.01
C LEU A 114 3.60 5.69 -4.34
N ALA A 115 3.42 7.01 -4.50
CA ALA A 115 2.87 7.61 -5.72
C ALA A 115 3.78 7.35 -6.95
N LEU A 116 5.10 7.37 -6.74
CA LEU A 116 6.11 7.04 -7.75
C LEU A 116 6.29 5.53 -7.99
N GLY A 117 5.59 4.67 -7.24
CA GLY A 117 5.64 3.21 -7.37
C GLY A 117 6.84 2.52 -6.72
N ASN A 118 7.62 3.24 -5.91
CA ASN A 118 8.78 2.72 -5.18
C ASN A 118 8.36 2.18 -3.80
N TYR A 119 7.75 0.99 -3.77
CA TYR A 119 7.09 0.44 -2.58
C TYR A 119 8.04 0.15 -1.41
N GLU A 120 9.24 -0.37 -1.69
CA GLU A 120 10.23 -0.70 -0.66
C GLU A 120 10.75 0.55 0.05
N LYS A 121 10.99 1.63 -0.73
CA LYS A 121 11.38 2.93 -0.18
C LYS A 121 10.25 3.55 0.64
N ALA A 122 9.00 3.44 0.17
CA ALA A 122 7.84 3.91 0.92
C ALA A 122 7.74 3.24 2.29
N ILE A 123 7.85 1.90 2.35
CA ILE A 123 7.82 1.15 3.61
C ILE A 123 8.93 1.62 4.55
N LYS A 124 10.16 1.76 4.04
CA LYS A 124 11.30 2.22 4.86
C LYS A 124 11.04 3.61 5.45
N SER A 125 10.52 4.55 4.66
CA SER A 125 10.25 5.91 5.13
C SER A 125 9.07 5.96 6.13
N TRP A 126 8.04 5.13 5.98
CA TRP A 126 7.02 5.00 7.03
C TRP A 126 7.58 4.39 8.32
N GLN A 127 8.53 3.45 8.24
CA GLN A 127 9.21 2.92 9.42
C GLN A 127 10.06 3.99 10.12
N GLU A 128 10.74 4.85 9.38
CA GLU A 128 11.46 6.02 9.94
C GLU A 128 10.48 6.99 10.62
N SER A 129 9.31 7.23 10.03
CA SER A 129 8.23 8.00 10.67
C SER A 129 7.77 7.36 11.98
N LEU A 130 7.57 6.04 12.00
CA LEU A 130 7.13 5.29 13.18
C LEU A 130 8.20 5.27 14.29
N ALA A 131 9.49 5.28 13.93
CA ALA A 131 10.57 5.41 14.90
C ALA A 131 10.53 6.76 15.64
N LEU A 132 10.07 7.82 14.98
CA LEU A 132 9.92 9.16 15.56
C LEU A 132 8.56 9.35 16.26
N SER A 133 7.50 8.71 15.76
CA SER A 133 6.16 8.76 16.33
C SER A 133 5.51 7.37 16.26
N PRO A 134 5.66 6.54 17.30
CA PRO A 134 5.15 5.17 17.32
C PRO A 134 3.61 5.07 17.33
N SER A 135 2.91 6.15 17.68
CA SER A 135 1.44 6.19 17.76
C SER A 135 0.75 6.51 16.43
N ARG A 136 1.45 6.39 15.30
CA ARG A 136 0.90 6.66 13.96
C ARG A 136 0.23 5.43 13.36
N SER A 137 -1.08 5.29 13.62
CA SER A 137 -1.89 4.22 13.02
C SER A 137 -1.91 4.29 11.49
N ASP A 138 -1.95 5.50 10.93
CA ASP A 138 -1.92 5.77 9.48
C ASP A 138 -0.70 5.17 8.78
N ALA A 139 0.49 5.29 9.37
CA ALA A 139 1.72 4.69 8.83
C ALA A 139 1.66 3.16 8.85
N HIS A 140 1.15 2.56 9.92
CA HIS A 140 0.94 1.11 9.99
C HIS A 140 -0.05 0.62 8.92
N ILE A 141 -1.18 1.30 8.74
CA ILE A 141 -2.20 0.97 7.73
C ILE A 141 -1.59 1.02 6.33
N ASN A 142 -0.82 2.05 6.02
CA ASN A 142 -0.18 2.18 4.70
C ASN A 142 0.85 1.09 4.43
N ILE A 143 1.69 0.74 5.42
CA ILE A 143 2.61 -0.40 5.29
C ILE A 143 1.81 -1.68 5.03
N ALA A 144 0.76 -1.94 5.83
CA ALA A 144 -0.07 -3.13 5.69
C ALA A 144 -0.73 -3.24 4.31
N ASN A 145 -1.25 -2.13 3.79
CA ASN A 145 -1.87 -2.07 2.47
C ASN A 145 -0.85 -2.40 1.37
N VAL A 146 0.35 -1.82 1.43
CA VAL A 146 1.41 -2.04 0.43
C VAL A 146 1.94 -3.47 0.50
N THR A 147 2.20 -4.00 1.69
CA THR A 147 2.68 -5.38 1.86
C THR A 147 1.64 -6.38 1.38
N ALA A 148 0.35 -6.19 1.70
CA ALA A 148 -0.72 -7.06 1.25
C ALA A 148 -0.91 -7.04 -0.27
N LEU A 149 -0.97 -5.85 -0.88
CA LEU A 149 -1.36 -5.69 -2.29
C LEU A 149 -0.21 -5.80 -3.28
N LYS A 150 0.96 -5.25 -2.93
CA LYS A 150 2.09 -5.11 -3.86
C LYS A 150 3.10 -6.22 -3.65
N LEU A 151 3.42 -6.52 -2.39
CA LEU A 151 4.43 -7.53 -2.05
C LEU A 151 3.82 -8.92 -1.81
N ARG A 152 2.49 -8.99 -1.60
CA ARG A 152 1.74 -10.20 -1.23
C ARG A 152 2.25 -10.87 0.05
N ASP A 153 2.86 -10.09 0.93
CA ASP A 153 3.28 -10.49 2.27
C ASP A 153 2.14 -10.29 3.26
N LEU A 154 1.21 -11.25 3.27
CA LEU A 154 0.02 -11.21 4.12
C LEU A 154 0.37 -11.31 5.62
N PRO A 155 1.32 -12.15 6.07
CA PRO A 155 1.74 -12.18 7.47
C PRO A 155 2.21 -10.81 7.99
N THR A 156 3.08 -10.11 7.24
CA THR A 156 3.51 -8.76 7.65
C THR A 156 2.36 -7.76 7.62
N ALA A 157 1.46 -7.84 6.63
CA ALA A 157 0.27 -6.99 6.60
C ALA A 157 -0.59 -7.15 7.87
N ILE A 158 -0.82 -8.39 8.33
CA ILE A 158 -1.57 -8.68 9.55
C ILE A 158 -0.94 -7.98 10.76
N THR A 159 0.37 -8.16 10.97
CA THR A 159 1.07 -7.53 12.10
C THR A 159 0.91 -6.00 12.11
N HIS A 160 0.96 -5.36 10.94
CA HIS A 160 0.77 -3.92 10.84
C HIS A 160 -0.69 -3.49 11.03
N TYR A 161 -1.68 -4.25 10.55
CA TYR A 161 -3.09 -3.95 10.87
C TYR A 161 -3.39 -4.12 12.36
N GLU A 162 -2.86 -5.16 13.00
CA GLU A 162 -3.01 -5.37 14.45
C GLU A 162 -2.41 -4.19 15.24
N ALA A 163 -1.21 -3.74 14.85
CA ALA A 163 -0.59 -2.57 15.45
C ALA A 163 -1.42 -1.28 15.24
N ALA A 164 -1.90 -1.04 14.02
CA ALA A 164 -2.76 0.11 13.72
C ALA A 164 -4.04 0.10 14.57
N LEU A 165 -4.71 -1.05 14.66
CA LEU A 165 -5.97 -1.22 15.39
C LEU A 165 -5.78 -1.28 16.92
N SER A 166 -4.56 -1.53 17.40
CA SER A 166 -4.19 -1.33 18.80
C SER A 166 -4.07 0.15 19.16
N ILE A 167 -3.70 1.01 18.19
CA ILE A 167 -3.58 2.45 18.36
C ILE A 167 -4.94 3.12 18.20
N ASP A 168 -5.65 2.83 17.11
CA ASP A 168 -7.01 3.28 16.85
C ASP A 168 -7.95 2.09 16.60
N PRO A 169 -8.64 1.62 17.65
CA PRO A 169 -9.58 0.50 17.52
C PRO A 169 -10.84 0.85 16.73
N THR A 170 -11.12 2.12 16.43
CA THR A 170 -12.38 2.52 15.81
C THR A 170 -12.30 2.71 14.29
N ASP A 171 -11.09 2.65 13.73
CA ASP A 171 -10.85 2.77 12.29
C ASP A 171 -11.52 1.62 11.51
N GLY A 172 -12.71 1.90 10.98
CA GLY A 172 -13.50 0.94 10.23
C GLY A 172 -12.86 0.51 8.91
N GLU A 173 -12.12 1.40 8.25
CA GLU A 173 -11.46 1.11 6.96
C GLU A 173 -10.27 0.18 7.17
N ALA A 174 -9.48 0.40 8.23
CA ALA A 174 -8.43 -0.51 8.64
C ALA A 174 -8.98 -1.90 8.96
N ARG A 175 -10.11 -1.98 9.69
CA ARG A 175 -10.81 -3.25 9.97
C ARG A 175 -11.30 -3.94 8.70
N TYR A 176 -11.90 -3.20 7.77
CA TYR A 176 -12.34 -3.74 6.50
C TYR A 176 -11.16 -4.35 5.72
N ASN A 177 -10.09 -3.59 5.54
CA ASN A 177 -8.91 -4.04 4.82
C ASN A 177 -8.23 -5.24 5.50
N PHE A 178 -8.17 -5.25 6.84
CA PHE A 178 -7.68 -6.41 7.60
C PHE A 178 -8.54 -7.65 7.38
N GLY A 179 -9.88 -7.51 7.41
CA GLY A 179 -10.81 -8.60 7.10
C GLY A 179 -10.62 -9.15 5.69
N VAL A 180 -10.32 -8.30 4.70
CA VAL A 180 -10.00 -8.72 3.32
C VAL A 180 -8.73 -9.58 3.28
N VAL A 181 -7.68 -9.17 4.01
CA VAL A 181 -6.45 -9.95 4.11
C VAL A 181 -6.71 -11.31 4.77
N LEU A 182 -7.46 -11.35 5.87
CA LEU A 182 -7.80 -12.59 6.59
C LEU A 182 -8.66 -13.56 5.74
N ASP A 183 -9.68 -13.06 5.04
CA ASP A 183 -10.51 -13.87 4.12
C ASP A 183 -9.65 -14.48 3.01
N SER A 184 -8.69 -13.71 2.47
CA SER A 184 -7.78 -14.21 1.44
C SER A 184 -6.85 -15.34 1.91
N MET A 185 -6.56 -15.41 3.20
CA MET A 185 -5.83 -16.50 3.85
C MET A 185 -6.75 -17.66 4.27
N GLY A 186 -8.07 -17.52 4.10
CA GLY A 186 -9.06 -18.51 4.51
C GLY A 186 -9.34 -18.53 6.01
N ARG A 187 -8.87 -17.52 6.77
CA ARG A 187 -9.16 -17.29 8.20
C ARG A 187 -10.54 -16.63 8.33
N LEU A 188 -11.58 -17.38 7.99
CA LEU A 188 -12.93 -16.84 7.74
C LEU A 188 -13.58 -16.30 9.01
N GLU A 189 -13.41 -16.98 10.14
CA GLU A 189 -13.94 -16.61 11.45
C GLU A 189 -13.41 -15.23 11.88
N GLU A 190 -12.10 -15.03 11.78
CA GLU A 190 -11.44 -13.77 12.11
C GLU A 190 -11.80 -12.66 11.11
N ALA A 191 -11.91 -13.01 9.82
CA ALA A 191 -12.36 -12.06 8.80
C ALA A 191 -13.79 -11.56 9.09
N ILE A 192 -14.70 -12.46 9.48
CA ILE A 192 -16.07 -12.12 9.87
C ILE A 192 -16.07 -11.14 11.04
N GLU A 193 -15.27 -11.39 12.07
CA GLU A 193 -15.17 -10.48 13.22
C GLU A 193 -14.74 -9.07 12.79
N GLN A 194 -13.71 -8.96 11.93
CA GLN A 194 -13.25 -7.66 11.45
C GLN A 194 -14.29 -6.96 10.58
N TYR A 195 -14.98 -7.70 9.70
CA TYR A 195 -16.04 -7.12 8.88
C TYR A 195 -17.24 -6.65 9.72
N GLU A 196 -17.64 -7.38 10.75
CA GLU A 196 -18.72 -6.95 11.66
C GLU A 196 -18.38 -5.64 12.35
N LYS A 197 -17.15 -5.52 12.87
CA LYS A 197 -16.68 -4.28 13.48
C LYS A 197 -16.56 -3.14 12.46
N ALA A 198 -16.14 -3.42 11.22
CA ALA A 198 -16.10 -2.43 10.15
C ALA A 198 -17.51 -1.89 9.81
N VAL A 199 -18.53 -2.77 9.72
CA VAL A 199 -19.93 -2.39 9.53
C VAL A 199 -20.44 -1.54 10.71
N GLN A 200 -20.09 -1.90 11.95
CA GLN A 200 -20.45 -1.10 13.14
C GLN A 200 -19.84 0.31 13.09
N SER A 201 -18.64 0.46 12.53
CA SER A 201 -18.00 1.76 12.26
C SER A 201 -18.54 2.49 11.02
N GLY A 202 -19.59 1.98 10.36
CA GLY A 202 -20.23 2.63 9.21
C GLY A 202 -19.62 2.30 7.84
N VAL A 203 -18.74 1.29 7.76
CA VAL A 203 -18.14 0.87 6.47
C VAL A 203 -19.09 -0.07 5.74
N GLU A 204 -20.02 0.50 4.97
CA GLU A 204 -21.08 -0.25 4.26
C GLU A 204 -20.53 -1.29 3.28
N VAL A 205 -19.39 -1.03 2.63
CA VAL A 205 -18.75 -1.97 1.70
C VAL A 205 -18.38 -3.30 2.37
N ALA A 206 -18.16 -3.30 3.69
CA ALA A 206 -17.84 -4.49 4.47
C ALA A 206 -19.03 -5.46 4.57
N GLU A 207 -20.28 -5.01 4.44
CA GLU A 207 -21.45 -5.88 4.58
C GLU A 207 -21.48 -7.01 3.54
N LYS A 208 -21.13 -6.68 2.29
CA LYS A 208 -21.10 -7.67 1.20
C LYS A 208 -20.06 -8.73 1.49
N ASN A 209 -18.88 -8.32 1.94
CA ASN A 209 -17.79 -9.22 2.31
C ASN A 209 -18.16 -10.08 3.51
N LEU A 210 -18.81 -9.51 4.53
CA LEU A 210 -19.33 -10.22 5.68
C LEU A 210 -20.30 -11.33 5.28
N ARG A 211 -21.30 -11.02 4.44
CA ARG A 211 -22.27 -12.02 3.95
C ARG A 211 -21.57 -13.16 3.19
N ASN A 212 -20.60 -12.82 2.35
CA ASN A 212 -19.83 -13.81 1.59
C ASN A 212 -18.97 -14.69 2.50
N ALA A 213 -18.29 -14.11 3.49
CA ALA A 213 -17.45 -14.85 4.43
C ALA A 213 -18.29 -15.82 5.28
N LYS A 214 -19.46 -15.38 5.77
CA LYS A 214 -20.41 -16.25 6.50
C LYS A 214 -20.92 -17.42 5.65
N ALA A 215 -21.24 -17.16 4.37
CA ALA A 215 -21.67 -18.23 3.46
C ALA A 215 -20.56 -19.27 3.23
N LYS A 216 -19.33 -18.82 2.94
CA LYS A 216 -18.15 -19.69 2.79
C LYS A 216 -17.91 -20.54 4.05
N LEU A 217 -18.07 -19.96 5.24
CA LEU A 217 -17.85 -20.67 6.50
C LEU A 217 -18.88 -21.79 6.68
N LYS A 218 -20.17 -21.50 6.47
CA LYS A 218 -21.24 -22.49 6.55
C LYS A 218 -21.06 -23.64 5.56
N GLU A 219 -20.62 -23.34 4.34
CA GLU A 219 -20.32 -24.37 3.34
C GLU A 219 -19.20 -25.31 3.79
N ARG A 220 -18.16 -24.80 4.47
CA ARG A 220 -17.09 -25.63 5.04
C ARG A 220 -17.60 -26.55 6.13
N GLU A 221 -18.44 -26.06 7.03
CA GLU A 221 -19.01 -26.86 8.12
C GLU A 221 -19.91 -27.99 7.59
N VAL A 222 -20.76 -27.69 6.60
CA VAL A 222 -21.67 -28.69 5.99
C VAL A 222 -20.90 -29.70 5.13
N GLY A 223 -19.83 -29.28 4.45
CA GLY A 223 -18.98 -30.14 3.64
C GLY A 223 -18.05 -31.05 4.45
N GLY A 224 -17.60 -30.60 5.63
CA GLY A 224 -16.72 -31.36 6.52
C GLY A 224 -17.41 -32.49 7.30
N GLY A 225 -18.75 -32.50 7.36
CA GLY A 225 -19.54 -33.55 8.00
C GLY A 225 -19.80 -34.81 7.14
N LYS A 226 -19.20 -34.90 5.96
CA LYS A 226 -19.26 -36.06 5.06
C LYS A 226 -17.85 -36.61 4.81
N ALA A 227 -17.26 -37.23 5.82
CA ALA A 227 -16.06 -38.04 5.69
C ALA A 227 -16.18 -39.29 6.57
#